data_AF-R7JFJ7-F1
#
_entry.id   AF-R7JFJ7-F1
#
_cell.length_a   1.000
_cell.length_b   1.000
_cell.length_c   1.000
_cell.angle_alpha   90.00
_cell.angle_beta   90.00
_cell.angle_gamma   90.00
#
_symmetry.space_group_name_H-M   'P 1'
#
loop_
_entity.id
_entity.type
_entity.pdbx_description
1 polymer ?
#
loop_
_entity_poly.entity_id
_entity_poly.type
_entity_poly.pdbx_seq_one_letter_code
_entity_poly.pdbx_strand_id
1 'polypeptide(L)'
;MTYRIGRCFEDMGEYEKALDYINFTLQIDSTDNSFVFTKADLLYEIGKTDEAISELDKVISSKPELYYGYYRRGFYKDNNNDTDGAIEDYTTSIVLEPSYAYAYLGRADKYKQRGEKELAESDYKKVIELDTIPDNDACAQYAYFELGDTLKAKDFMLKVIENNPDNPGSYYDAACLYTRIGEVSKAIEYLEESLKKGYKRFKHIENDDDLKQIINTKEYQKLIEKYKIESDEKSGDISYNFNIKTFDIPYKKDGDLYIVNCKVNNLPLHFIFDTGASDISISDVEANFMYKNNYLNNNDFIGKRNYLTADGSISEGTIINIRNVNIGGLELKNVRASVVKNQRAPLLLGQSVLNRLGKIEIDNEKKIIKVTCSMIDF
;
A
#
# COMPACT_ATOMS: atom_id res chain seq x y z
N MET A 1 -12.14 -0.72 -0.98
CA MET A 1 -12.43 0.18 0.16
C MET A 1 -11.85 -0.38 1.47
N THR A 2 -12.11 -1.64 1.79
CA THR A 2 -11.53 -2.38 2.93
C THR A 2 -10.01 -2.28 3.01
N TYR A 3 -9.29 -2.46 1.90
CA TYR A 3 -7.83 -2.34 1.90
C TYR A 3 -7.32 -1.00 2.45
N ARG A 4 -7.91 0.12 2.01
CA ARG A 4 -7.53 1.46 2.48
C ARG A 4 -7.82 1.66 3.96
N ILE A 5 -8.92 1.10 4.45
CA ILE A 5 -9.27 1.16 5.87
C ILE A 5 -8.28 0.33 6.69
N GLY A 6 -7.93 -0.87 6.20
CA GLY A 6 -6.86 -1.68 6.78
C GLY A 6 -5.55 -0.92 6.87
N ARG A 7 -5.13 -0.23 5.80
CA ARG A 7 -3.95 0.65 5.81
C ARG A 7 -4.06 1.79 6.83
N CYS A 8 -5.23 2.42 6.99
CA CYS A 8 -5.40 3.44 8.03
C CYS A 8 -5.25 2.86 9.45
N PHE A 9 -5.79 1.67 9.72
CA PHE A 9 -5.59 1.01 11.01
C PHE A 9 -4.13 0.60 11.23
N GLU A 10 -3.44 0.14 10.17
CA GLU A 10 -1.99 -0.12 10.20
C GLU A 10 -1.20 1.16 10.56
N ASP A 11 -1.50 2.29 9.93
CA ASP A 11 -0.88 3.59 10.24
C ASP A 11 -1.20 4.05 11.68
N MET A 12 -2.36 3.64 12.21
CA MET A 12 -2.75 3.91 13.60
C MET A 12 -2.08 2.96 14.62
N GLY A 13 -1.39 1.91 14.17
CA GLY A 13 -0.78 0.86 15.00
C GLY A 13 -1.77 -0.22 15.46
N GLU A 14 -2.96 -0.26 14.87
CA GLU A 14 -4.07 -1.16 15.23
C GLU A 14 -4.05 -2.39 14.33
N TYR A 15 -3.01 -3.21 14.48
CA TYR A 15 -2.67 -4.27 13.54
C TYR A 15 -3.69 -5.40 13.47
N GLU A 16 -4.32 -5.78 14.59
CA GLU A 16 -5.40 -6.76 14.61
C GLU A 16 -6.61 -6.28 13.81
N LYS A 17 -7.02 -5.01 14.02
CA LYS A 17 -8.12 -4.40 13.25
C LYS A 17 -7.74 -4.32 11.77
N ALA A 18 -6.51 -3.90 11.47
CA ALA A 18 -6.02 -3.86 10.10
C ALA A 18 -6.09 -5.25 9.44
N LEU A 19 -5.70 -6.31 10.17
CA LEU A 19 -5.72 -7.69 9.69
C LEU A 19 -7.13 -8.17 9.33
N ASP A 20 -8.14 -7.81 10.14
CA ASP A 20 -9.53 -8.10 9.82
C ASP A 20 -9.94 -7.49 8.47
N TYR A 21 -9.60 -6.22 8.21
CA TYR A 21 -9.91 -5.56 6.94
C TYR A 21 -9.13 -6.11 5.75
N ILE A 22 -7.89 -6.56 5.95
CA ILE A 22 -7.12 -7.26 4.92
C ILE A 22 -7.76 -8.63 4.61
N ASN A 23 -8.21 -9.38 5.62
CA ASN A 23 -8.93 -10.63 5.42
C ASN A 23 -10.24 -10.42 4.62
N PHE A 24 -11.01 -9.37 4.92
CA PHE A 24 -12.18 -9.00 4.10
C PHE A 24 -11.80 -8.63 2.66
N THR A 25 -10.67 -7.94 2.47
CA THR A 25 -10.17 -7.60 1.13
C THR A 25 -9.86 -8.86 0.33
N LEU A 26 -9.16 -9.83 0.94
CA LEU A 26 -8.80 -11.09 0.30
C LEU A 26 -10.00 -11.99 -0.01
N GLN A 27 -11.11 -11.87 0.73
CA GLN A 27 -12.36 -12.56 0.39
C GLN A 27 -13.02 -12.00 -0.88
N ILE A 28 -12.80 -10.73 -1.18
CA ILE A 28 -13.35 -10.05 -2.35
C ILE A 28 -12.42 -10.24 -3.55
N ASP A 29 -11.14 -9.95 -3.37
CA ASP A 29 -10.10 -10.07 -4.39
C ASP A 29 -8.86 -10.72 -3.80
N SER A 30 -8.60 -11.95 -4.21
CA SER A 30 -7.41 -12.72 -3.83
C SER A 30 -6.34 -12.77 -4.92
N THR A 31 -6.51 -12.00 -6.00
CA THR A 31 -5.62 -12.07 -7.18
C THR A 31 -4.42 -11.13 -7.09
N ASP A 32 -4.57 -10.03 -6.34
CA ASP A 32 -3.48 -9.11 -6.04
C ASP A 32 -2.67 -9.60 -4.82
N ASN A 33 -1.41 -9.93 -5.06
CA ASN A 33 -0.49 -10.39 -4.03
C ASN A 33 -0.12 -9.29 -3.03
N SER A 34 -0.32 -8.01 -3.37
CA SER A 34 -0.07 -6.91 -2.44
C SER A 34 -0.85 -7.09 -1.14
N PHE A 35 -2.08 -7.59 -1.21
CA PHE A 35 -2.91 -7.87 -0.04
C PHE A 35 -2.37 -9.02 0.81
N VAL A 36 -1.79 -10.04 0.18
CA VAL A 36 -1.18 -11.18 0.90
C VAL A 36 0.11 -10.74 1.58
N PHE A 37 0.92 -9.89 0.93
CA PHE A 37 2.08 -9.28 1.57
C PHE A 37 1.66 -8.43 2.77
N THR A 38 0.71 -7.50 2.61
CA THR A 38 0.19 -6.72 3.74
C THR A 38 -0.33 -7.61 4.87
N LYS A 39 -1.01 -8.72 4.54
CA LYS A 39 -1.45 -9.68 5.56
C LYS A 39 -0.27 -10.30 6.33
N ALA A 40 0.77 -10.73 5.63
CA ALA A 40 1.97 -11.30 6.25
C ALA A 40 2.65 -10.25 7.16
N ASP A 41 2.71 -8.99 6.73
CA ASP A 41 3.25 -7.86 7.50
C ASP A 41 2.49 -7.68 8.80
N LEU A 42 1.17 -7.64 8.73
CA LEU A 42 0.32 -7.50 9.91
C LEU A 42 0.42 -8.69 10.86
N LEU A 43 0.49 -9.92 10.33
CA LEU A 43 0.71 -11.13 11.12
C LEU A 43 2.04 -11.07 11.88
N TYR A 44 3.10 -10.59 11.22
CA TYR A 44 4.40 -10.38 11.85
C TYR A 44 4.34 -9.33 12.97
N GLU A 45 3.68 -8.19 12.74
CA GLU A 45 3.53 -7.12 13.75
C GLU A 45 2.74 -7.56 14.99
N ILE A 46 1.82 -8.51 14.88
CA ILE A 46 1.10 -9.08 16.03
C ILE A 46 1.78 -10.33 16.62
N GLY A 47 3.00 -10.64 16.17
CA GLY A 47 3.83 -11.73 16.70
C GLY A 47 3.50 -13.14 16.18
N LYS A 48 2.71 -13.25 15.11
CA LYS A 48 2.34 -14.52 14.46
C LYS A 48 3.27 -14.83 13.28
N THR A 49 4.57 -14.91 13.54
CA THR A 49 5.61 -15.07 12.51
C THR A 49 5.43 -16.33 11.65
N ASP A 50 5.08 -17.47 12.26
CA ASP A 50 4.86 -18.72 11.52
C ASP A 50 3.66 -18.62 10.55
N GLU A 51 2.60 -17.92 10.95
CA GLU A 51 1.45 -17.65 10.08
C GLU A 51 1.85 -16.70 8.93
N ALA A 52 2.67 -15.68 9.20
CA ALA A 52 3.20 -14.78 8.17
C ALA A 52 4.03 -15.53 7.12
N ILE A 53 4.92 -16.42 7.55
CA ILE A 53 5.71 -17.29 6.67
C ILE A 53 4.78 -18.19 5.84
N SER A 54 3.76 -18.78 6.46
CA SER A 54 2.79 -19.63 5.75
C SER A 54 2.01 -18.90 4.66
N GLU A 55 1.67 -17.61 4.86
CA GLU A 55 1.03 -16.81 3.81
C GLU A 55 1.99 -16.58 2.63
N LEU A 56 3.28 -16.34 2.89
CA LEU A 56 4.28 -16.17 1.83
C LEU A 56 4.58 -17.46 1.07
N ASP A 57 4.51 -18.62 1.73
CA ASP A 57 4.62 -19.92 1.07
C ASP A 57 3.55 -20.10 -0.02
N LYS A 58 2.33 -19.60 0.21
CA LYS A 58 1.25 -19.63 -0.79
C LYS A 58 1.56 -18.74 -1.99
N VAL A 59 2.14 -17.55 -1.75
CA VAL A 59 2.58 -16.65 -2.83
C VAL A 59 3.68 -17.30 -3.66
N ILE A 60 4.70 -17.86 -3.01
CA ILE A 60 5.82 -18.53 -3.69
C ILE A 60 5.34 -19.76 -4.47
N SER A 61 4.42 -20.54 -3.90
CA SER A 61 3.87 -21.72 -4.58
C SER A 61 3.05 -21.36 -5.82
N SER A 62 2.39 -20.20 -5.82
CA SER A 62 1.54 -19.75 -6.93
C SER A 62 2.28 -18.91 -7.98
N LYS A 63 3.30 -18.15 -7.57
CA LYS A 63 4.15 -17.30 -8.42
C LYS A 63 5.62 -17.46 -8.01
N PRO A 64 6.25 -18.59 -8.37
CA PRO A 64 7.61 -18.91 -7.95
C PRO A 64 8.68 -17.95 -8.50
N GLU A 65 8.35 -17.12 -9.48
CA GLU A 65 9.19 -16.07 -10.06
C GLU A 65 9.11 -14.72 -9.33
N LEU A 66 8.16 -14.55 -8.40
CA LEU A 66 7.98 -13.29 -7.67
C LEU A 66 9.02 -13.15 -6.56
N TYR A 67 10.16 -12.54 -6.89
CA TYR A 67 11.32 -12.37 -5.99
C TYR A 67 10.96 -11.85 -4.60
N TYR A 68 10.01 -10.90 -4.54
CA TYR A 68 9.63 -10.23 -3.30
C TYR A 68 9.07 -11.20 -2.25
N GLY A 69 8.41 -12.28 -2.68
CA GLY A 69 7.94 -13.32 -1.75
C GLY A 69 9.08 -14.00 -1.00
N TYR A 70 10.17 -14.32 -1.69
CA TYR A 70 11.36 -14.90 -1.07
C TYR A 70 12.04 -13.89 -0.15
N TYR A 71 12.24 -12.64 -0.60
CA TYR A 71 12.82 -11.60 0.25
C TYR A 71 12.05 -11.45 1.57
N ARG A 72 10.72 -11.30 1.51
CA ARG A 72 9.89 -11.13 2.71
C ARG A 72 9.92 -12.37 3.61
N ARG A 73 9.95 -13.58 3.04
CA ARG A 73 10.02 -14.82 3.81
C ARG A 73 11.38 -14.96 4.47
N GLY A 74 12.46 -14.61 3.77
CA GLY A 74 13.81 -14.55 4.29
C GLY A 74 13.92 -13.60 5.48
N PHE A 75 13.33 -12.41 5.38
CA PHE A 75 13.26 -11.44 6.48
C PHE A 75 12.54 -11.99 7.72
N TYR A 76 11.44 -12.72 7.56
CA TYR A 76 10.74 -13.32 8.70
C TYR A 76 11.47 -14.52 9.29
N LYS A 77 12.09 -15.37 8.45
CA LYS A 77 12.94 -16.46 8.92
C LYS A 77 14.14 -15.95 9.71
N ASP A 78 14.77 -14.87 9.23
CA ASP A 78 15.87 -14.20 9.91
C ASP A 78 15.48 -13.77 11.33
N ASN A 79 14.39 -13.01 11.44
CA ASN A 79 13.84 -12.56 12.73
C ASN A 79 13.29 -13.73 13.60
N ASN A 80 13.14 -14.93 13.03
CA ASN A 80 12.79 -16.16 13.75
C ASN A 80 14.01 -17.06 14.04
N ASN A 81 15.23 -16.54 13.86
CA ASN A 81 16.50 -17.24 14.04
C ASN A 81 16.77 -18.41 13.06
N ASP A 82 16.03 -18.51 11.95
CA ASP A 82 16.33 -19.43 10.85
C ASP A 82 17.29 -18.77 9.86
N THR A 83 18.57 -18.68 10.25
CA THR A 83 19.63 -18.04 9.47
C THR A 83 19.86 -18.74 8.13
N ASP A 84 19.87 -20.07 8.08
CA ASP A 84 20.15 -20.81 6.85
C ASP A 84 18.99 -20.69 5.86
N GLY A 85 17.74 -20.80 6.33
CA GLY A 85 16.56 -20.58 5.50
C GLY A 85 16.44 -19.14 5.00
N ALA A 86 16.87 -18.15 5.80
CA ALA A 86 16.93 -16.76 5.36
C ALA A 86 17.96 -16.54 4.24
N ILE A 87 19.17 -17.12 4.35
CA ILE A 87 20.20 -17.04 3.30
C ILE A 87 19.71 -17.68 2.00
N GLU A 88 19.03 -18.82 2.07
CA GLU A 88 18.44 -19.50 0.90
C GLU A 88 17.40 -18.61 0.20
N ASP A 89 16.50 -18.01 0.98
CA ASP A 89 15.45 -17.13 0.46
C ASP A 89 16.01 -15.83 -0.14
N TYR A 90 16.96 -15.18 0.54
CA TYR A 90 17.64 -14.00 -0.03
C TYR A 90 18.41 -14.34 -1.30
N THR A 91 19.08 -15.50 -1.33
CA THR A 91 19.78 -15.98 -2.54
C THR A 91 18.82 -16.18 -3.70
N THR A 92 17.66 -16.80 -3.45
CA THR A 92 16.64 -16.99 -4.47
C THR A 92 16.07 -15.65 -4.95
N SER A 93 15.81 -14.72 -4.03
CA SER A 93 15.39 -13.36 -4.37
C SER A 93 16.41 -12.66 -5.27
N ILE A 94 17.71 -12.79 -4.99
CA ILE A 94 18.79 -12.18 -5.78
C ILE A 94 18.89 -12.80 -7.18
N VAL A 95 18.69 -14.12 -7.30
CA VAL A 95 18.68 -14.80 -8.61
C VAL A 95 17.52 -14.30 -9.48
N LEU A 96 16.36 -14.08 -8.87
CA LEU A 96 15.15 -13.63 -9.57
C LEU A 96 15.16 -12.12 -9.87
N GLU A 97 15.67 -11.30 -8.96
CA GLU A 97 15.80 -9.84 -9.13
C GLU A 97 17.19 -9.35 -8.66
N PRO A 98 18.20 -9.37 -9.54
CA PRO A 98 19.56 -8.97 -9.20
C PRO A 98 19.74 -7.51 -8.81
N SER A 99 18.76 -6.63 -9.06
CA SER A 99 18.84 -5.21 -8.67
C SER A 99 18.21 -4.90 -7.32
N TYR A 100 17.64 -5.88 -6.61
CA TYR A 100 16.98 -5.63 -5.32
C TYR A 100 17.99 -5.61 -4.15
N ALA A 101 18.48 -4.42 -3.81
CA ALA A 101 19.57 -4.21 -2.84
C ALA A 101 19.32 -4.82 -1.45
N TYR A 102 18.09 -4.75 -0.92
CA TYR A 102 17.77 -5.31 0.40
C TYR A 102 18.01 -6.81 0.52
N ALA A 103 17.87 -7.59 -0.56
CA ALA A 103 18.17 -9.03 -0.49
C ALA A 103 19.68 -9.28 -0.32
N TYR A 104 20.53 -8.45 -0.93
CA TYR A 104 21.98 -8.50 -0.67
C TYR A 104 22.29 -8.04 0.75
N LEU A 105 21.66 -6.98 1.26
CA LEU A 105 21.87 -6.50 2.62
C LEU A 105 21.53 -7.57 3.66
N GLY A 106 20.33 -8.17 3.57
CA GLY A 106 19.90 -9.22 4.47
C GLY A 106 20.82 -10.43 4.43
N ARG A 107 21.25 -10.86 3.24
CA ARG A 107 22.21 -11.98 3.10
C ARG A 107 23.59 -11.63 3.65
N ALA A 108 24.08 -10.41 3.41
CA ALA A 108 25.36 -9.92 3.93
C ALA A 108 25.39 -9.95 5.46
N ASP A 109 24.32 -9.46 6.10
CA ASP A 109 24.19 -9.47 7.56
C ASP A 109 24.21 -10.91 8.11
N LYS A 110 23.59 -11.88 7.41
CA LYS A 110 23.64 -13.29 7.80
C LYS A 110 25.01 -13.93 7.58
N TYR A 111 25.69 -13.63 6.48
CA TYR A 111 27.07 -14.06 6.26
C TYR A 111 28.01 -13.49 7.33
N LYS A 112 27.85 -12.21 7.69
CA LYS A 112 28.58 -11.58 8.79
C LYS A 112 28.32 -12.29 10.12
N GLN A 113 27.06 -12.62 10.42
CA GLN A 113 26.68 -13.37 11.63
C GLN A 113 27.34 -14.76 11.68
N ARG A 114 27.48 -15.43 10.54
CA ARG A 114 28.20 -16.72 10.40
C ARG A 114 29.72 -16.59 10.41
N GLY A 115 30.26 -15.37 10.38
CA GLY A 115 31.70 -15.11 10.28
C GLY A 115 32.27 -15.23 8.87
N GLU A 116 31.43 -15.31 7.85
CA GLU A 116 31.79 -15.42 6.43
C GLU A 116 32.05 -14.02 5.84
N LYS A 117 33.14 -13.40 6.29
CA LYS A 117 33.44 -11.98 6.07
C LYS A 117 33.58 -11.61 4.60
N GLU A 118 34.23 -12.44 3.79
CA GLU A 118 34.46 -12.14 2.38
C GLU A 118 33.16 -12.14 1.58
N LEU A 119 32.22 -13.04 1.92
CA LEU A 119 30.90 -13.09 1.29
C LEU A 119 30.05 -11.88 1.71
N ALA A 120 30.06 -11.54 3.00
CA ALA A 120 29.37 -10.35 3.50
C ALA A 120 29.90 -9.08 2.84
N GLU A 121 31.22 -8.89 2.78
CA GLU A 121 31.84 -7.73 2.14
C GLU A 121 31.47 -7.60 0.65
N SER A 122 31.41 -8.73 -0.07
CA SER A 122 30.98 -8.76 -1.47
C SER A 122 29.54 -8.29 -1.63
N ASP A 123 28.62 -8.77 -0.77
CA ASP A 123 27.21 -8.37 -0.84
C ASP A 123 27.01 -6.92 -0.39
N TYR A 124 27.68 -6.42 0.65
CA TYR A 124 27.63 -5.00 1.02
C TYR A 124 28.15 -4.08 -0.10
N LYS A 125 29.23 -4.49 -0.80
CA LYS A 125 29.71 -3.76 -1.99
C LYS A 125 28.66 -3.71 -3.09
N LYS A 126 27.88 -4.79 -3.25
CA LYS A 126 26.79 -4.82 -4.22
C LYS A 126 25.63 -3.89 -3.82
N VAL A 127 25.31 -3.80 -2.53
CA VAL A 127 24.29 -2.86 -2.02
C VAL A 127 24.65 -1.43 -2.43
N ILE A 128 25.87 -0.95 -2.16
CA ILE A 128 26.25 0.44 -2.49
C ILE A 128 26.42 0.70 -4.00
N GLU A 129 26.53 -0.35 -4.81
CA GLU A 129 26.51 -0.25 -6.28
C GLU A 129 25.07 -0.06 -6.80
N LEU A 130 24.11 -0.74 -6.19
CA LEU A 130 22.71 -0.76 -6.61
C LEU A 130 21.91 0.42 -6.02
N ASP A 131 22.12 0.70 -4.74
CA ASP A 131 21.41 1.73 -4.00
C ASP A 131 22.28 2.99 -3.87
N THR A 132 21.96 3.97 -4.72
CA THR A 132 22.73 5.21 -4.86
C THR A 132 21.90 6.46 -4.60
N ILE A 133 20.58 6.30 -4.41
CA ILE A 133 19.63 7.38 -4.24
C ILE A 133 19.19 7.39 -2.78
N PRO A 134 19.48 8.46 -2.01
CA PRO A 134 19.12 8.51 -0.60
C PRO A 134 17.63 8.83 -0.44
N ASP A 135 16.74 7.89 -0.73
CA ASP A 135 15.30 8.01 -0.48
C ASP A 135 14.83 7.13 0.70
N ASN A 136 13.53 7.08 0.92
CA ASN A 136 12.93 6.37 2.06
C ASN A 136 13.11 4.85 2.02
N ASP A 137 13.40 4.29 0.84
CA ASP A 137 13.57 2.85 0.62
C ASP A 137 15.06 2.50 0.52
N ALA A 138 15.95 3.43 0.87
CA ALA A 138 17.38 3.24 0.78
C ALA A 138 17.94 2.42 1.96
N CYS A 139 18.94 1.60 1.68
CA CYS A 139 19.61 0.73 2.64
C CYS A 139 21.16 0.79 2.56
N ALA A 140 21.71 1.58 1.63
CA ALA A 140 23.15 1.77 1.44
C ALA A 140 23.88 2.31 2.67
N GLN A 141 23.20 3.07 3.54
CA GLN A 141 23.76 3.55 4.81
C GLN A 141 24.31 2.41 5.68
N TYR A 142 23.62 1.26 5.72
CA TYR A 142 24.07 0.10 6.48
C TYR A 142 25.31 -0.51 5.84
N ALA A 143 25.30 -0.68 4.52
CA ALA A 143 26.44 -1.22 3.79
C ALA A 143 27.69 -0.33 3.87
N TYR A 144 27.54 1.00 3.82
CA TYR A 144 28.67 1.93 4.04
C TYR A 144 29.29 1.75 5.42
N PHE A 145 28.46 1.61 6.45
CA PHE A 145 28.95 1.39 7.81
C PHE A 145 29.68 0.04 7.93
N GLU A 146 29.11 -1.02 7.38
CA GLU A 146 29.68 -2.37 7.43
C GLU A 146 30.99 -2.51 6.63
N LEU A 147 31.16 -1.68 5.59
CA LEU A 147 32.43 -1.55 4.84
C LEU A 147 33.45 -0.62 5.54
N GLY A 148 33.11 -0.05 6.69
CA GLY A 148 34.00 0.79 7.51
C GLY A 148 33.96 2.29 7.16
N ASP A 149 33.10 2.73 6.25
CA ASP A 149 32.93 4.14 5.89
C ASP A 149 31.80 4.80 6.71
N THR A 150 32.02 4.91 8.02
CA THR A 150 31.04 5.45 8.98
C THR A 150 30.65 6.90 8.67
N LEU A 151 31.56 7.71 8.09
CA LEU A 151 31.25 9.09 7.73
C LEU A 151 30.25 9.13 6.57
N LYS A 152 30.49 8.33 5.53
CA LYS A 152 29.58 8.25 4.39
C LYS A 152 28.24 7.64 4.76
N ALA A 153 28.21 6.64 5.63
CA ALA A 153 26.98 6.06 6.17
C ALA A 153 26.07 7.14 6.81
N LYS A 154 26.64 7.98 7.67
CA LYS A 154 25.90 9.06 8.34
C LYS A 154 25.46 10.16 7.36
N ASP A 155 26.34 10.59 6.45
CA ASP A 155 26.00 11.59 5.43
C ASP A 155 24.85 11.10 4.52
N PHE A 156 24.89 9.83 4.13
CA PHE A 156 23.83 9.22 3.33
C PHE A 156 22.50 9.17 4.09
N MET A 157 22.51 8.73 5.34
CA MET A 157 21.31 8.70 6.19
C MET A 157 20.71 10.10 6.42
N LEU A 158 21.56 11.12 6.59
CA LEU A 158 21.08 12.50 6.70
C LEU A 158 20.35 12.95 5.44
N LYS A 159 20.88 12.62 4.26
CA LYS A 159 20.21 12.93 2.98
C LYS A 159 18.88 12.21 2.81
N VAL A 160 18.76 10.97 3.29
CA VAL A 160 17.47 10.24 3.31
C VAL A 160 16.44 11.02 4.12
N ILE A 161 16.80 11.48 5.31
CA ILE A 161 15.92 12.30 6.16
C ILE A 161 15.61 13.65 5.51
N GLU A 162 16.59 14.32 4.90
CA GLU A 162 16.39 15.62 4.24
C GLU A 162 15.43 15.53 3.04
N ASN A 163 15.45 14.41 2.31
CA ASN A 163 14.56 14.18 1.17
C ASN A 163 13.10 13.97 1.58
N ASN A 164 12.85 13.44 2.78
CA ASN A 164 11.50 13.33 3.33
C ASN A 164 11.50 13.45 4.87
N PRO A 165 11.51 14.69 5.40
CA PRO A 165 11.65 14.93 6.84
C PRO A 165 10.41 14.53 7.65
N ASP A 166 9.31 14.20 6.99
CA ASP A 166 8.07 13.77 7.64
C ASP A 166 7.91 12.24 7.67
N ASN A 167 8.80 11.47 7.02
CA ASN A 167 8.72 10.02 7.03
C ASN A 167 9.20 9.46 8.39
N PRO A 168 8.33 8.82 9.20
CA PRO A 168 8.72 8.25 10.48
C PRO A 168 9.73 7.09 10.37
N GLY A 169 9.65 6.28 9.30
CA GLY A 169 10.54 5.16 9.02
C GLY A 169 11.98 5.58 8.78
N SER A 170 12.23 6.71 8.11
CA SER A 170 13.59 7.23 7.93
C SER A 170 14.29 7.54 9.27
N TYR A 171 13.55 8.03 10.26
CA TYR A 171 14.10 8.24 11.61
C TYR A 171 14.31 6.91 12.35
N TYR A 172 13.48 5.90 12.09
CA TYR A 172 13.68 4.55 12.61
C TYR A 172 14.96 3.91 12.06
N ASP A 173 15.19 4.02 10.75
CA ASP A 173 16.40 3.49 10.10
C ASP A 173 17.65 4.20 10.61
N ALA A 174 17.56 5.52 10.85
CA ALA A 174 18.62 6.26 11.51
C ALA A 174 18.89 5.73 12.93
N ALA A 175 17.86 5.44 13.72
CA ALA A 175 18.04 4.84 15.04
C ALA A 175 18.77 3.48 14.97
N CYS A 176 18.41 2.64 14.01
CA CYS A 176 19.07 1.35 13.75
C CYS A 176 20.55 1.56 13.37
N LEU A 177 20.84 2.46 12.42
CA LEU A 177 22.20 2.77 12.00
C LEU A 177 23.06 3.29 13.16
N TYR A 178 22.55 4.27 13.92
CA TYR A 178 23.30 4.84 15.05
C TYR A 178 23.46 3.83 16.20
N THR A 179 22.56 2.86 16.33
CA THR A 179 22.74 1.72 17.24
C THR A 179 23.86 0.82 16.78
N ARG A 180 23.90 0.44 15.49
CA ARG A 180 25.01 -0.34 14.90
C ARG A 180 26.37 0.33 15.09
N ILE A 181 26.42 1.66 14.93
CA ILE A 181 27.62 2.49 15.14
C ILE A 181 28.06 2.51 16.62
N GLY A 182 27.15 2.26 17.56
CA GLY A 182 27.39 2.37 19.00
C GLY A 182 27.16 3.77 19.58
N GLU A 183 26.54 4.69 18.82
CA GLU A 183 26.18 6.03 19.27
C GLU A 183 24.79 6.02 19.95
N VAL A 184 24.72 5.36 21.11
CA VAL A 184 23.48 5.07 21.86
C VAL A 184 22.59 6.31 22.06
N SER A 185 23.15 7.44 22.49
CA SER A 185 22.35 8.65 22.75
C SER A 185 21.64 9.17 21.49
N LYS A 186 22.30 9.14 20.33
CA LYS A 186 21.69 9.56 19.06
C LYS A 186 20.69 8.53 18.56
N ALA A 187 20.97 7.25 18.75
CA ALA A 187 20.02 6.20 18.40
C ALA A 187 18.68 6.38 19.13
N ILE A 188 18.72 6.68 20.43
CA ILE A 188 17.53 6.99 21.22
C ILE A 188 16.82 8.27 20.75
N GLU A 189 17.57 9.32 20.40
CA GLU A 189 17.01 10.57 19.87
C GLU A 189 16.25 10.34 18.55
N TYR A 190 16.85 9.62 17.61
CA TYR A 190 16.21 9.27 16.34
C TYR A 190 15.00 8.34 16.54
N LEU A 191 15.09 7.38 17.46
CA LEU A 191 13.96 6.50 17.79
C LEU A 191 12.80 7.30 18.38
N GLU A 192 13.07 8.24 19.29
CA GLU A 192 12.04 9.11 19.85
C GLU A 192 11.38 9.94 18.75
N GLU A 193 12.16 10.49 17.81
CA GLU A 193 11.62 11.30 16.73
C GLU A 193 10.79 10.49 15.72
N SER A 194 11.20 9.24 15.46
CA SER A 194 10.41 8.27 14.68
C SER A 194 9.04 8.01 15.32
N LEU A 195 9.01 7.75 16.63
CA LEU A 195 7.78 7.51 17.39
C LEU A 195 6.87 8.76 17.41
N LYS A 196 7.45 9.97 17.60
CA LYS A 196 6.71 11.24 17.52
C LYS A 196 6.03 11.44 16.17
N LYS A 197 6.70 11.02 15.09
CA LYS A 197 6.19 11.11 13.71
C LYS A 197 5.21 10.00 13.35
N GLY A 198 4.94 9.06 14.26
CA GLY A 198 3.90 8.05 14.09
C GLY A 198 4.41 6.66 13.72
N TYR A 199 5.69 6.36 13.89
CA TYR A 199 6.15 4.97 13.81
C TYR A 199 5.60 4.16 14.99
N LYS A 200 4.70 3.21 14.72
CA LYS A 200 3.98 2.46 15.78
C LYS A 200 4.19 0.95 15.72
N ARG A 201 5.19 0.48 14.97
CA ARG A 201 5.52 -0.94 14.80
C ARG A 201 6.26 -1.49 16.02
N PHE A 202 5.64 -1.42 17.21
CA PHE A 202 6.32 -1.72 18.47
C PHE A 202 6.89 -3.14 18.52
N LYS A 203 6.19 -4.11 17.95
CA LYS A 203 6.65 -5.49 17.94
C LYS A 203 7.88 -5.67 17.05
N HIS A 204 7.87 -5.02 15.89
CA HIS A 204 9.04 -4.95 15.03
C HIS A 204 10.23 -4.29 15.75
N ILE A 205 10.05 -3.12 16.38
CA ILE A 205 11.11 -2.43 17.14
C ILE A 205 11.71 -3.35 18.22
N GLU A 206 10.87 -4.09 18.96
CA GLU A 206 11.31 -5.00 20.03
C GLU A 206 12.09 -6.22 19.54
N ASN A 207 11.77 -6.69 18.35
CA ASN A 207 12.38 -7.87 17.75
C ASN A 207 13.56 -7.51 16.83
N ASP A 208 13.81 -6.23 16.57
CA ASP A 208 14.82 -5.80 15.61
C ASP A 208 16.25 -6.02 16.16
N ASP A 209 17.00 -6.83 15.42
CA ASP A 209 18.38 -7.18 15.72
C ASP A 209 19.30 -5.96 15.77
N ASP A 210 19.01 -4.92 15.00
CA ASP A 210 19.81 -3.70 14.95
C ASP A 210 19.72 -2.88 16.24
N LEU A 211 18.61 -3.00 16.98
CA LEU A 211 18.37 -2.27 18.22
C LEU A 211 18.82 -3.04 19.48
N LYS A 212 19.35 -4.27 19.33
CA LYS A 212 19.76 -5.14 20.46
C LYS A 212 20.74 -4.46 21.44
N GLN A 213 21.59 -3.54 20.99
CA GLN A 213 22.53 -2.85 21.87
C GLN A 213 21.85 -1.87 22.83
N ILE A 214 20.68 -1.32 22.46
CA ILE A 214 19.97 -0.31 23.26
C ILE A 214 18.75 -0.85 23.99
N ILE A 215 18.23 -2.04 23.62
CA ILE A 215 16.97 -2.59 24.16
C ILE A 215 16.94 -2.73 25.70
N ASN A 216 18.11 -2.95 26.32
CA ASN A 216 18.25 -3.10 27.77
C ASN A 216 18.55 -1.79 28.51
N THR A 217 18.64 -0.66 27.80
CA THR A 217 18.86 0.65 28.42
C THR A 217 17.59 1.17 29.05
N LYS A 218 17.72 1.93 30.15
CA LYS A 218 16.57 2.50 30.86
C LYS A 218 15.84 3.53 29.99
N GLU A 219 16.62 4.26 29.19
CA GLU A 219 16.16 5.28 28.26
C GLU A 219 15.26 4.67 27.18
N TYR A 220 15.71 3.57 26.56
CA TYR A 220 14.90 2.82 25.59
C TYR A 220 13.60 2.31 26.21
N GLN A 221 13.69 1.61 27.35
CA GLN A 221 12.52 1.00 27.99
C GLN A 221 11.46 2.05 28.35
N LYS A 222 11.89 3.17 28.94
CA LYS A 222 11.01 4.28 29.28
C LYS A 222 10.40 4.93 28.04
N LEU A 223 11.17 5.05 26.96
CA LEU A 223 10.70 5.62 25.70
C LEU A 223 9.60 4.74 25.09
N ILE A 224 9.85 3.44 24.94
CA ILE A 224 8.87 2.51 24.37
C ILE A 224 7.61 2.42 25.23
N GLU A 225 7.74 2.31 26.55
CA GLU A 225 6.61 2.27 27.48
C GLU A 225 5.72 3.52 27.35
N LYS A 226 6.33 4.71 27.31
CA LYS A 226 5.62 5.98 27.11
C LYS A 226 4.77 5.96 25.83
N TYR A 227 5.36 5.60 24.69
CA TYR A 227 4.65 5.65 23.40
C TYR A 227 3.61 4.54 23.23
N LYS A 228 3.78 3.38 23.88
CA LYS A 228 2.74 2.35 23.96
C LYS A 228 1.49 2.88 24.66
N ILE A 229 1.65 3.46 25.86
CA ILE A 229 0.54 4.04 26.64
C ILE A 229 -0.14 5.15 25.84
N GLU A 230 0.62 6.08 25.25
CA GLU A 230 0.05 7.15 24.43
C GLU A 230 -0.69 6.65 23.19
N SER A 231 -0.29 5.51 22.63
CA SER A 231 -0.98 4.89 21.49
C SER A 231 -2.29 4.24 21.92
N ASP A 232 -2.30 3.54 23.06
CA ASP A 232 -3.48 2.91 23.63
C ASP A 232 -4.54 3.95 24.02
N GLU A 233 -4.14 5.08 24.60
CA GLU A 233 -5.08 6.18 24.96
C GLU A 233 -5.74 6.84 23.74
N LYS A 234 -5.09 6.79 22.58
CA LYS A 234 -5.60 7.34 21.31
C LYS A 234 -6.40 6.33 20.49
N SER A 235 -6.44 5.06 20.91
CA SER A 235 -7.24 4.03 20.27
C SER A 235 -8.74 4.30 20.50
N GLY A 236 -9.42 4.81 19.47
CA GLY A 236 -10.88 4.93 19.48
C GLY A 236 -11.52 3.59 19.14
N ASP A 237 -12.63 3.25 19.80
CA ASP A 237 -13.40 2.05 19.48
C ASP A 237 -14.29 2.31 18.26
N ILE A 238 -13.64 2.38 17.09
CA ILE A 238 -14.31 2.48 15.79
C ILE A 238 -14.24 1.11 15.14
N SER A 239 -15.27 0.29 15.34
CA SER A 239 -15.48 -0.92 14.57
C SER A 239 -16.50 -0.66 13.46
N TYR A 240 -16.18 -1.07 12.25
CA TYR A 240 -17.10 -1.00 11.12
C TYR A 240 -17.55 -2.42 10.79
N ASN A 241 -18.84 -2.69 10.89
CA ASN A 241 -19.38 -3.97 10.44
C ASN A 241 -19.47 -3.95 8.91
N PHE A 242 -18.62 -4.76 8.27
CA PHE A 242 -18.63 -4.94 6.83
C PHE A 242 -19.42 -6.17 6.44
N ASN A 243 -20.39 -5.97 5.54
CA ASN A 243 -21.08 -7.04 4.87
C ASN A 243 -20.68 -7.08 3.41
N ILE A 244 -20.28 -8.26 2.93
CA ILE A 244 -20.04 -8.50 1.51
C ILE A 244 -21.41 -8.60 0.82
N LYS A 245 -21.67 -7.70 -0.12
CA LYS A 245 -22.87 -7.75 -0.96
C LYS A 245 -22.46 -7.96 -2.41
N THR A 246 -23.20 -8.82 -3.08
CA THR A 246 -23.07 -9.08 -4.52
C THR A 246 -24.27 -8.47 -5.22
N PHE A 247 -24.02 -7.67 -6.25
CA PHE A 247 -25.03 -7.03 -7.08
C PHE A 247 -24.96 -7.62 -8.48
N ASP A 248 -26.06 -8.22 -8.93
CA ASP A 248 -26.21 -8.70 -10.30
C ASP A 248 -26.81 -7.57 -11.15
N ILE A 249 -25.96 -6.88 -11.92
CA ILE A 249 -26.32 -5.67 -12.66
C ILE A 249 -26.61 -6.05 -14.12
N PRO A 250 -27.86 -6.02 -14.57
CA PRO A 250 -28.20 -6.40 -15.95
C PRO A 250 -27.65 -5.39 -16.94
N TYR A 251 -27.13 -5.88 -18.07
CA TYR A 251 -26.66 -5.04 -19.16
C TYR A 251 -27.33 -5.40 -20.48
N LYS A 252 -27.37 -4.43 -21.40
CA LYS A 252 -27.71 -4.64 -22.81
C LYS A 252 -26.44 -4.57 -23.64
N LYS A 253 -26.23 -5.56 -24.50
CA LYS A 253 -25.12 -5.57 -25.45
C LYS A 253 -25.52 -4.83 -26.73
N ASP A 254 -24.69 -3.91 -27.20
CA ASP A 254 -24.82 -3.24 -28.50
C ASP A 254 -23.45 -3.22 -29.19
N GLY A 255 -23.26 -4.08 -30.18
CA GLY A 255 -21.91 -4.39 -30.69
C GLY A 255 -21.01 -4.93 -29.57
N ASP A 256 -19.85 -4.29 -29.35
CA ASP A 256 -18.91 -4.60 -28.27
C ASP A 256 -19.17 -3.79 -26.99
N LEU A 257 -20.21 -2.94 -26.98
CA LEU A 257 -20.52 -2.06 -25.87
C LEU A 257 -21.47 -2.74 -24.87
N TYR A 258 -21.12 -2.63 -23.60
CA TYR A 258 -21.92 -3.09 -22.46
C TYR A 258 -22.67 -1.90 -21.87
N ILE A 259 -23.97 -1.77 -22.17
CA ILE A 259 -24.80 -0.65 -21.74
C ILE A 259 -25.58 -1.03 -20.47
N VAL A 260 -25.43 -0.24 -19.42
CA VAL A 260 -26.02 -0.49 -18.11
C VAL A 260 -26.89 0.68 -17.68
N ASN A 261 -28.11 0.40 -17.22
CA ASN A 261 -28.99 1.43 -16.69
C ASN A 261 -28.51 1.91 -15.32
N CYS A 262 -28.54 3.22 -15.10
CA CYS A 262 -28.16 3.83 -13.84
C CYS A 262 -29.04 5.03 -13.49
N LYS A 263 -28.92 5.54 -12.27
CA LYS A 263 -29.47 6.84 -11.87
C LYS A 263 -28.36 7.73 -11.36
N VAL A 264 -28.23 8.92 -11.93
CA VAL A 264 -27.22 9.91 -11.55
C VAL A 264 -27.94 11.08 -10.88
N ASN A 265 -27.70 11.30 -9.59
CA ASN A 265 -28.47 12.24 -8.76
C ASN A 265 -29.99 12.06 -8.92
N ASN A 266 -30.46 10.80 -9.05
CA ASN A 266 -31.85 10.40 -9.34
C ASN A 266 -32.33 10.61 -10.79
N LEU A 267 -31.53 11.17 -11.69
CA LEU A 267 -31.82 11.22 -13.12
C LEU A 267 -31.58 9.84 -13.75
N PRO A 268 -32.58 9.17 -14.35
CA PRO A 268 -32.37 7.92 -15.07
C PRO A 268 -31.50 8.15 -16.31
N LEU A 269 -30.37 7.46 -16.37
CA LEU A 269 -29.41 7.46 -17.46
C LEU A 269 -28.96 6.02 -17.76
N HIS A 270 -28.05 5.88 -18.70
CA HIS A 270 -27.29 4.65 -18.90
C HIS A 270 -25.82 5.02 -19.02
N PHE A 271 -24.94 4.13 -18.56
CA PHE A 271 -23.51 4.25 -18.84
C PHE A 271 -23.05 3.09 -19.72
N ILE A 272 -21.93 3.31 -20.39
CA ILE A 272 -21.19 2.27 -21.09
C ILE A 272 -20.08 1.80 -20.15
N PHE A 273 -20.05 0.49 -19.89
CA PHE A 273 -18.99 -0.15 -19.13
C PHE A 273 -17.76 -0.24 -20.03
N ASP A 274 -16.82 0.67 -19.81
CA ASP A 274 -15.58 0.79 -20.57
C ASP A 274 -14.38 0.71 -19.62
N THR A 275 -13.62 -0.38 -19.73
CA THR A 275 -12.44 -0.64 -18.89
C THR A 275 -11.23 0.18 -19.33
N GLY A 276 -11.26 0.81 -20.51
CA GLY A 276 -10.18 1.64 -21.04
C GLY A 276 -10.26 3.11 -20.61
N ALA A 277 -11.41 3.58 -20.12
CA ALA A 277 -11.58 4.94 -19.64
C ALA A 277 -10.95 5.14 -18.26
N SER A 278 -10.08 6.14 -18.12
CA SER A 278 -9.41 6.43 -16.84
C SER A 278 -10.37 7.05 -15.81
N ASP A 279 -11.19 8.00 -16.26
CA ASP A 279 -12.16 8.75 -15.45
C ASP A 279 -13.59 8.51 -15.96
N ILE A 280 -14.58 8.79 -15.10
CA ILE A 280 -15.96 8.92 -15.56
C ILE A 280 -16.07 10.15 -16.46
N SER A 281 -16.73 10.00 -17.60
CA SER A 281 -17.05 11.11 -18.50
C SER A 281 -18.56 11.29 -18.60
N ILE A 282 -19.02 12.53 -18.68
CA ILE A 282 -20.40 12.91 -19.01
C ILE A 282 -20.36 13.94 -20.14
N SER A 283 -21.34 13.94 -21.04
CA SER A 283 -21.40 14.97 -22.07
C SER A 283 -21.72 16.34 -21.47
N ASP A 284 -21.28 17.39 -22.15
CA ASP A 284 -21.68 18.76 -21.84
C ASP A 284 -23.21 18.96 -21.92
N VAL A 285 -23.89 18.26 -22.82
CA VAL A 285 -25.36 18.28 -22.95
C VAL A 285 -26.02 17.73 -21.69
N GLU A 286 -25.61 16.55 -21.22
CA GLU A 286 -26.17 15.93 -20.02
C GLU A 286 -25.83 16.74 -18.77
N ALA A 287 -24.59 17.21 -18.63
CA ALA A 287 -24.20 18.04 -17.49
C ALA A 287 -25.00 19.35 -17.43
N ASN A 288 -25.20 20.02 -18.57
CA ASN A 288 -26.02 21.23 -18.65
C ASN A 288 -27.50 20.96 -18.37
N PHE A 289 -28.03 19.84 -18.88
CA PHE A 289 -29.39 19.41 -18.57
C PHE A 289 -29.57 19.17 -17.07
N MET A 290 -28.63 18.45 -16.46
CA MET A 290 -28.63 18.15 -15.04
C MET A 290 -28.59 19.44 -14.20
N TYR A 291 -27.74 20.40 -14.57
CA TYR A 291 -27.66 21.69 -13.89
C TYR A 291 -28.95 22.49 -13.98
N LYS A 292 -29.51 22.64 -15.19
CA LYS A 292 -30.77 23.38 -15.42
C LYS A 292 -31.97 22.80 -14.67
N ASN A 293 -31.96 21.49 -14.43
CA ASN A 293 -33.04 20.78 -13.75
C ASN A 293 -32.72 20.45 -12.29
N ASN A 294 -31.74 21.13 -11.67
CA ASN A 294 -31.36 21.00 -10.26
C ASN A 294 -30.83 19.61 -9.82
N TYR A 295 -30.49 18.74 -10.78
CA TYR A 295 -29.75 17.52 -10.49
C TYR A 295 -28.29 17.83 -10.11
N LEU A 296 -27.73 18.93 -10.62
CA LEU A 296 -26.46 19.52 -10.18
C LEU A 296 -26.69 20.94 -9.64
N ASN A 297 -25.81 21.39 -8.76
CA ASN A 297 -25.78 22.75 -8.23
C ASN A 297 -24.38 23.36 -8.35
N ASN A 298 -24.21 24.65 -8.03
CA ASN A 298 -22.93 25.35 -8.17
C ASN A 298 -21.78 24.70 -7.40
N ASN A 299 -22.05 24.13 -6.22
CA ASN A 299 -21.01 23.48 -5.40
C ASN A 299 -20.57 22.12 -5.99
N ASP A 300 -21.32 21.57 -6.94
CA ASP A 300 -20.94 20.34 -7.62
C ASP A 300 -19.86 20.59 -8.68
N PHE A 301 -19.55 21.84 -9.06
CA PHE A 301 -18.47 22.17 -9.99
C PHE A 301 -17.16 22.41 -9.23
N ILE A 302 -16.21 21.48 -9.35
CA ILE A 302 -15.03 21.42 -8.48
C ILE A 302 -13.73 21.90 -9.14
N GLY A 303 -13.72 22.12 -10.46
CA GLY A 303 -12.57 22.70 -11.15
C GLY A 303 -12.47 22.29 -12.62
N LYS A 304 -11.24 22.29 -13.14
CA LYS A 304 -10.92 21.91 -14.51
C LYS A 304 -9.71 20.96 -14.53
N ARG A 305 -9.62 20.08 -15.53
CA ARG A 305 -8.51 19.15 -15.76
C ARG A 305 -8.19 19.06 -17.25
N ASN A 306 -6.92 18.89 -17.57
CA ASN A 306 -6.46 18.62 -18.94
C ASN A 306 -6.43 17.10 -19.18
N TYR A 307 -6.93 16.67 -20.34
CA TYR A 307 -7.02 15.28 -20.76
C TYR A 307 -6.25 15.06 -22.06
N LEU A 308 -5.54 13.95 -22.17
CA LEU A 308 -5.06 13.47 -23.46
C LEU A 308 -6.19 12.75 -24.20
N THR A 309 -6.47 13.15 -25.44
CA THR A 309 -7.43 12.47 -26.32
C THR A 309 -6.77 11.31 -27.07
N ALA A 310 -7.57 10.43 -27.66
CA ALA A 310 -7.09 9.21 -28.36
C ALA A 310 -6.16 9.49 -29.56
N ASP A 311 -6.17 10.72 -30.07
CA ASP A 311 -5.29 11.22 -31.13
C ASP A 311 -4.02 11.93 -30.58
N GLY A 312 -3.84 11.97 -29.26
CA GLY A 312 -2.69 12.58 -28.59
C GLY A 312 -2.81 14.08 -28.30
N SER A 313 -3.95 14.72 -28.62
CA SER A 313 -4.16 16.15 -28.30
C SER A 313 -4.56 16.39 -26.84
N ILE A 314 -4.38 17.62 -26.34
CA ILE A 314 -4.78 18.00 -24.97
C ILE A 314 -6.13 18.74 -25.01
N SER A 315 -7.13 18.23 -24.30
CA SER A 315 -8.44 18.85 -24.13
C SER A 315 -8.69 19.26 -22.68
N GLU A 316 -9.13 20.50 -22.44
CA GLU A 316 -9.53 21.00 -21.12
C GLU A 316 -10.99 20.62 -20.83
N GLY A 317 -11.22 19.83 -19.78
CA GLY A 317 -12.53 19.39 -19.31
C GLY A 317 -12.90 19.97 -17.95
N THR A 318 -14.19 20.25 -17.73
CA THR A 318 -14.71 20.70 -16.43
C THR A 318 -14.91 19.48 -15.53
N ILE A 319 -14.50 19.57 -14.26
CA ILE A 319 -14.71 18.50 -13.29
C ILE A 319 -15.93 18.82 -12.44
N ILE A 320 -16.83 17.84 -12.35
CA ILE A 320 -17.98 17.89 -11.45
C ILE A 320 -17.94 16.77 -10.42
N ASN A 321 -18.54 17.00 -9.26
CA ASN A 321 -18.82 16.00 -8.25
C ASN A 321 -20.29 15.57 -8.37
N ILE A 322 -20.50 14.33 -8.81
CA ILE A 322 -21.81 13.69 -8.81
C ILE A 322 -22.06 13.15 -7.40
N ARG A 323 -23.13 13.63 -6.76
CA ARG A 323 -23.45 13.32 -5.36
C ARG A 323 -23.83 11.86 -5.16
N ASN A 324 -24.63 11.29 -6.05
CA ASN A 324 -25.06 9.89 -5.99
C ASN A 324 -25.13 9.26 -7.40
N VAL A 325 -24.60 8.05 -7.55
CA VAL A 325 -24.78 7.20 -8.73
C VAL A 325 -25.30 5.85 -8.26
N ASN A 326 -26.50 5.46 -8.68
CA ASN A 326 -27.08 4.15 -8.42
C ASN A 326 -26.99 3.28 -9.67
N ILE A 327 -26.41 2.09 -9.54
CA ILE A 327 -26.23 1.13 -10.64
C ILE A 327 -26.76 -0.23 -10.17
N GLY A 328 -27.92 -0.66 -10.68
CA GLY A 328 -28.48 -1.97 -10.31
C GLY A 328 -28.62 -2.21 -8.81
N GLY A 329 -28.87 -1.17 -8.00
CA GLY A 329 -28.97 -1.24 -6.54
C GLY A 329 -27.68 -0.88 -5.79
N LEU A 330 -26.53 -0.81 -6.46
CA LEU A 330 -25.27 -0.33 -5.89
C LEU A 330 -25.26 1.20 -5.84
N GLU A 331 -25.14 1.79 -4.64
CA GLU A 331 -25.07 3.24 -4.45
C GLU A 331 -23.63 3.74 -4.28
N LEU A 332 -23.24 4.71 -5.10
CA LEU A 332 -21.94 5.36 -5.08
C LEU A 332 -22.08 6.84 -4.80
N LYS A 333 -21.46 7.30 -3.72
CA LYS A 333 -21.48 8.70 -3.31
C LYS A 333 -20.19 9.42 -3.71
N ASN A 334 -20.30 10.73 -3.96
CA ASN A 334 -19.17 11.63 -4.26
C ASN A 334 -18.28 11.08 -5.39
N VAL A 335 -18.87 10.99 -6.57
CA VAL A 335 -18.25 10.44 -7.78
C VAL A 335 -17.76 11.60 -8.64
N ARG A 336 -16.45 11.71 -8.86
CA ARG A 336 -15.90 12.74 -9.73
C ARG A 336 -16.08 12.33 -11.19
N ALA A 337 -16.57 13.26 -12.01
CA ALA A 337 -16.76 13.07 -13.44
C ALA A 337 -16.20 14.25 -14.23
N SER A 338 -15.66 13.94 -15.41
CA SER A 338 -15.23 14.90 -16.41
C SER A 338 -16.39 15.25 -17.35
N VAL A 339 -16.65 16.53 -17.52
CA VAL A 339 -17.56 17.03 -18.56
C VAL A 339 -16.78 17.18 -19.86
N VAL A 340 -17.12 16.35 -20.85
CA VAL A 340 -16.47 16.32 -22.16
C VAL A 340 -17.25 17.20 -23.14
N LYS A 341 -16.55 18.05 -23.90
CA LYS A 341 -17.13 18.92 -24.93
C LYS A 341 -17.49 18.12 -26.20
N ASN A 342 -18.43 17.18 -26.06
CA ASN A 342 -18.98 16.40 -27.15
C ASN A 342 -20.43 16.04 -26.82
N GLN A 343 -21.34 16.51 -27.66
CA GLN A 343 -22.79 16.39 -27.46
C GLN A 343 -23.32 14.96 -27.52
N ARG A 344 -22.52 14.01 -28.04
CA ARG A 344 -22.88 12.58 -28.15
C ARG A 344 -21.96 11.69 -27.32
N ALA A 345 -21.10 12.26 -26.47
CA ALA A 345 -20.26 11.46 -25.61
C ALA A 345 -21.14 10.67 -24.64
N PRO A 346 -21.02 9.33 -24.61
CA PRO A 346 -21.76 8.53 -23.64
C PRO A 346 -21.23 8.78 -22.22
N LEU A 347 -22.09 8.54 -21.23
CA LEU A 347 -21.63 8.41 -19.85
C LEU A 347 -20.73 7.16 -19.76
N LEU A 348 -19.45 7.34 -19.48
CA LEU A 348 -18.50 6.23 -19.32
C LEU A 348 -18.26 5.97 -17.83
N LEU A 349 -18.24 4.70 -17.44
CA LEU A 349 -17.86 4.31 -16.08
C LEU A 349 -16.39 3.86 -16.06
N GLY A 350 -15.48 4.83 -15.90
CA GLY A 350 -14.03 4.58 -15.94
C GLY A 350 -13.44 3.94 -14.68
N GLN A 351 -12.16 3.60 -14.77
CA GLN A 351 -11.38 2.91 -13.73
C GLN A 351 -11.38 3.62 -12.37
N SER A 352 -11.46 4.95 -12.35
CA SER A 352 -11.50 5.71 -11.09
C SER A 352 -12.71 5.35 -10.20
N VAL A 353 -13.80 4.84 -10.78
CA VAL A 353 -14.91 4.25 -10.02
C VAL A 353 -14.83 2.75 -9.95
N LEU A 354 -14.44 2.04 -11.01
CA LEU A 354 -14.31 0.58 -10.96
C LEU A 354 -13.34 0.14 -9.85
N ASN A 355 -12.22 0.84 -9.65
CA ASN A 355 -11.26 0.59 -8.56
C ASN A 355 -11.83 0.84 -7.15
N ARG A 356 -12.95 1.56 -7.03
CA ARG A 356 -13.67 1.71 -5.76
C ARG A 356 -14.61 0.54 -5.52
N LEU A 357 -15.05 -0.12 -6.59
CA LEU A 357 -15.82 -1.35 -6.54
C LEU A 357 -14.87 -2.51 -6.23
N GLY A 358 -15.38 -3.59 -5.65
CA GLY A 358 -14.57 -4.78 -5.39
C GLY A 358 -14.40 -5.59 -6.67
N LYS A 359 -14.62 -6.90 -6.57
CA LYS A 359 -14.49 -7.80 -7.71
C LYS A 359 -15.64 -7.58 -8.72
N ILE A 360 -15.29 -7.52 -10.01
CA ILE A 360 -16.23 -7.38 -11.11
C ILE A 360 -16.08 -8.57 -12.07
N GLU A 361 -17.18 -9.25 -12.36
CA GLU A 361 -17.22 -10.40 -13.28
C GLU A 361 -18.34 -10.19 -14.32
N ILE A 362 -18.05 -10.45 -15.59
CA ILE A 362 -19.05 -10.35 -16.66
C ILE A 362 -19.56 -11.76 -16.97
N ASP A 363 -20.83 -12.02 -16.71
CA ASP A 363 -21.53 -13.25 -17.11
C ASP A 363 -22.29 -12.98 -18.41
N ASN A 364 -21.69 -13.41 -19.53
CA ASN A 364 -22.25 -13.19 -20.86
C ASN A 364 -23.50 -14.03 -21.14
N GLU A 365 -23.67 -15.17 -20.46
CA GLU A 365 -24.83 -16.05 -20.65
C GLU A 365 -26.07 -15.43 -20.02
N LYS A 366 -25.94 -14.94 -18.78
CA LYS A 366 -27.02 -14.29 -18.05
C LYS A 366 -27.18 -12.80 -18.39
N LYS A 367 -26.23 -12.22 -19.13
CA LYS A 367 -26.16 -10.79 -19.47
C LYS A 367 -26.16 -9.90 -18.22
N ILE A 368 -25.34 -10.26 -17.25
CA ILE A 368 -25.16 -9.51 -16.00
C ILE A 368 -23.68 -9.18 -15.78
N ILE A 369 -23.43 -8.02 -15.18
CA ILE A 369 -22.16 -7.65 -14.57
C ILE A 369 -22.34 -7.89 -13.07
N LYS A 370 -21.64 -8.88 -12.53
CA LYS A 370 -21.63 -9.19 -11.12
C LYS A 370 -20.59 -8.31 -10.43
N VAL A 371 -21.04 -7.52 -9.46
CA VAL A 371 -20.16 -6.65 -8.65
C VAL A 371 -20.23 -7.09 -7.20
N THR A 372 -19.11 -7.57 -6.67
CA THR A 372 -18.96 -7.97 -5.27
C THR A 372 -18.19 -6.88 -4.53
N CYS A 373 -18.80 -6.24 -3.55
CA CYS A 373 -18.15 -5.16 -2.79
C CYS A 373 -18.42 -5.26 -1.29
N SER A 374 -17.47 -4.74 -0.51
CA SER A 374 -17.61 -4.50 0.93
C SER A 374 -18.50 -3.29 1.18
N MET A 375 -19.60 -3.45 1.91
CA MET A 375 -20.46 -2.35 2.34
C MET A 375 -20.33 -2.15 3.85
N ILE A 376 -20.26 -0.90 4.29
CA ILE A 376 -20.38 -0.53 5.72
C ILE A 376 -21.87 -0.43 6.02
N ASP A 377 -22.36 -1.22 6.97
CA ASP A 377 -23.65 -0.94 7.59
C ASP A 377 -23.41 0.05 8.73
N PHE A 378 -24.12 1.18 8.72
CA PHE A 378 -24.08 2.21 9.78
C PHE A 378 -25.15 1.95 10.83
#